data_AF-A0A3S1F530-F1
#
_entry.id   AF-A0A3S1F530-F1
#
_cell.length_a   1.000
_cell.length_b   1.000
_cell.length_c   1.000
_cell.angle_alpha   90.00
_cell.angle_beta   90.00
_cell.angle_gamma   90.00
#
_symmetry.space_group_name_H-M   'P 1'
#
loop_
_entity.id
_entity.type
_entity.pdbx_description
1 polymer ?
#
loop_
_entity_poly.entity_id
_entity_poly.type
_entity_poly.pdbx_seq_one_letter_code
_entity_poly.pdbx_strand_id
1 'polypeptide(L)'
;MPKSMAYRRQSLRYDRHGSQTGVVTDMLTDRQAREAVEQYREEGYAVVRQFVDGDEMIRLKKETDAVYAEGLKHHATFRHGNLNFQILPESDFGQRYVLQAYWFSWINSYFEEFRRNPDYLKLLESLIGRDIRQIAQQLHWKPPGANVTGYRFHQ
;
A
#
# COMPACT_ATOMS: atom_id res chain seq x y z
N MET A 1 -26.40 -0.13 33.73
CA MET A 1 -26.28 -0.12 32.26
C MET A 1 -24.84 -0.52 31.91
N PRO A 2 -24.55 -1.77 31.49
CA PRO A 2 -23.18 -2.13 31.15
C PRO A 2 -22.83 -1.62 29.75
N LYS A 3 -21.64 -1.00 29.62
CA LYS A 3 -21.08 -0.50 28.37
C LYS A 3 -20.78 -1.68 27.43
N SER A 4 -21.29 -1.66 26.21
CA SER A 4 -20.98 -2.66 25.19
C SER A 4 -19.52 -2.53 24.74
N MET A 5 -18.69 -3.52 25.04
CA MET A 5 -17.40 -3.70 24.39
C MET A 5 -17.62 -4.11 22.93
N ALA A 6 -17.09 -3.33 21.99
CA ALA A 6 -17.05 -3.71 20.58
C ALA A 6 -16.12 -4.93 20.42
N TYR A 7 -16.70 -6.10 20.14
CA TYR A 7 -15.97 -7.34 19.90
C TYR A 7 -15.35 -7.26 18.50
N ARG A 8 -14.02 -7.09 18.42
CA ARG A 8 -13.28 -7.17 17.15
C ARG A 8 -13.33 -8.62 16.67
N ARG A 9 -14.01 -8.89 15.55
CA ARG A 9 -14.04 -10.23 14.93
C ARG A 9 -12.63 -10.60 14.48
N GLN A 10 -12.14 -11.74 14.96
CA GLN A 10 -10.92 -12.38 14.49
C GLN A 10 -11.30 -13.46 13.48
N SER A 11 -10.65 -13.49 12.32
CA SER A 11 -10.81 -14.58 11.36
C SER A 11 -9.47 -15.33 11.22
N LEU A 12 -9.52 -16.65 11.37
CA LEU A 12 -8.36 -17.53 11.24
C LEU A 12 -8.20 -17.93 9.77
N ARG A 13 -6.99 -17.81 9.23
CA ARG A 13 -6.61 -18.50 7.98
C ARG A 13 -5.85 -19.78 8.31
N TYR A 14 -6.06 -20.79 7.48
CA TYR A 14 -5.36 -22.06 7.52
C TYR A 14 -4.65 -22.24 6.19
N ASP A 15 -3.37 -22.61 6.25
CA ASP A 15 -2.64 -23.03 5.04
C ASP A 15 -3.15 -24.41 4.58
N ARG A 16 -2.78 -24.84 3.36
CA ARG A 16 -3.15 -26.14 2.78
C ARG A 16 -2.77 -27.36 3.63
N HIS A 17 -2.04 -27.19 4.73
CA HIS A 17 -1.57 -28.24 5.64
C HIS A 17 -2.10 -28.09 7.07
N GLY A 18 -3.11 -27.22 7.31
CA GLY A 18 -3.81 -27.14 8.59
C GLY A 18 -3.03 -26.54 9.76
N SER A 19 -1.84 -25.97 9.52
CA SER A 19 -1.10 -25.20 10.53
C SER A 19 -1.71 -23.79 10.67
N GLN A 20 -1.91 -23.34 11.91
CA GLN A 20 -2.38 -21.98 12.20
C GLN A 20 -1.28 -20.96 11.84
N THR A 21 -1.46 -20.23 10.75
CA THR A 21 -0.56 -19.16 10.32
C THR A 21 -1.12 -17.80 10.74
N GLY A 22 -0.93 -17.46 12.02
CA GLY A 22 -1.15 -16.11 12.53
C GLY A 22 -2.62 -15.65 12.63
N VAL A 23 -2.88 -14.73 13.56
CA VAL A 23 -4.17 -14.04 13.68
C VAL A 23 -4.23 -12.97 12.60
N VAL A 24 -5.10 -13.12 11.60
CA VAL A 24 -5.43 -12.00 10.69
C VAL A 24 -6.30 -11.04 11.50
N THR A 25 -5.68 -9.98 11.98
CA THR A 25 -6.40 -8.88 12.62
C THR A 25 -6.92 -8.00 11.50
N ASP A 26 -8.23 -7.98 11.28
CA ASP A 26 -8.87 -7.00 10.37
C ASP A 26 -8.32 -5.61 10.70
N MET A 27 -7.77 -4.93 9.68
CA MET A 27 -7.21 -3.59 9.81
C MET A 27 -8.31 -2.52 9.75
N LEU A 28 -9.52 -2.89 9.33
CA LEU A 28 -10.65 -1.99 9.12
C LEU A 28 -11.94 -2.54 9.75
N THR A 29 -12.67 -1.70 10.49
CA THR A 29 -14.03 -2.03 10.95
C THR A 29 -15.09 -1.62 9.93
N ASP A 30 -16.26 -2.28 9.95
CA ASP A 30 -17.38 -1.94 9.04
C ASP A 30 -17.86 -0.50 9.24
N ARG A 31 -17.76 0.01 10.48
CA ARG A 31 -18.11 1.40 10.79
C ARG A 31 -17.16 2.37 10.10
N GLN A 32 -15.85 2.17 10.25
CA GLN A 32 -14.84 3.01 9.58
C GLN A 32 -14.99 2.98 8.07
N ALA A 33 -15.32 1.81 7.49
CA ALA A 33 -15.59 1.69 6.05
C ALA A 33 -16.77 2.57 5.61
N ARG A 34 -17.89 2.54 6.34
CA ARG A 34 -19.06 3.38 6.05
C ARG A 34 -18.77 4.87 6.18
N GLU A 35 -18.16 5.28 7.30
CA GLU A 35 -17.81 6.69 7.55
C GLU A 35 -16.87 7.23 6.47
N ALA A 36 -15.90 6.43 5.99
CA ALA A 36 -15.02 6.82 4.90
C ALA A 36 -15.76 7.01 3.57
N VAL A 37 -16.75 6.16 3.28
CA VAL A 37 -17.54 6.25 2.04
C VAL A 37 -18.46 7.48 2.07
N GLU A 38 -19.04 7.79 3.23
CA GLU A 38 -19.81 9.03 3.44
C GLU A 38 -18.92 10.25 3.21
N GLN A 39 -17.75 10.31 3.85
CA GLN A 39 -16.79 11.40 3.65
C GLN A 39 -16.37 11.55 2.18
N TYR A 40 -16.07 10.44 1.49
CA TYR A 40 -15.68 10.49 0.08
C TYR A 40 -16.77 11.10 -0.81
N ARG A 41 -18.04 10.77 -0.56
CA ARG A 41 -19.16 11.31 -1.34
C ARG A 41 -19.36 12.81 -1.10
N GLU A 42 -19.08 13.28 0.11
CA GLU A 42 -19.23 14.70 0.48
C GLU A 42 -18.04 15.56 0.02
N GLU A 43 -16.82 15.05 0.17
CA GLU A 43 -15.58 15.83 0.05
C GLU A 43 -14.74 15.46 -1.19
N GLY A 44 -15.04 14.35 -1.86
CA GLY A 44 -14.22 13.81 -2.96
C GLY A 44 -12.95 13.06 -2.51
N TYR A 45 -12.71 12.96 -1.20
CA TYR A 45 -11.64 12.17 -0.59
C TYR A 45 -12.06 11.66 0.80
N ALA A 46 -11.37 10.66 1.33
CA ALA A 46 -11.59 10.17 2.69
C ALA A 46 -10.28 9.81 3.38
N VAL A 47 -10.23 10.00 4.71
CA VAL A 47 -9.05 9.66 5.53
C VAL A 47 -9.36 8.50 6.47
N VAL A 48 -8.86 7.32 6.13
CA VAL A 48 -8.97 6.13 6.98
C VAL A 48 -7.73 6.02 7.88
N ARG A 49 -7.87 6.42 9.14
CA ARG A 49 -6.77 6.35 10.11
C ARG A 49 -6.50 4.91 10.53
N GLN A 50 -5.23 4.60 10.75
CA GLN A 50 -4.76 3.28 11.24
C GLN A 50 -5.18 2.11 10.33
N PHE A 51 -5.40 2.37 9.04
CA PHE A 51 -5.65 1.31 8.05
C PHE A 51 -4.42 0.38 7.92
N VAL A 52 -3.22 0.92 8.12
CA VAL A 52 -2.00 0.14 8.35
C VAL A 52 -1.41 0.68 9.64
N ASP A 53 -1.13 -0.18 10.63
CA ASP A 53 -0.66 0.25 11.95
C ASP A 53 0.25 -0.81 12.60
N GLY A 54 0.91 -0.44 13.69
CA GLY A 54 1.74 -1.32 14.51
C GLY A 54 2.84 -2.03 13.72
N ASP A 55 2.98 -3.33 13.94
CA ASP A 55 4.00 -4.16 13.30
C ASP A 55 3.88 -4.20 11.78
N GLU A 56 2.65 -4.06 11.26
CA GLU A 56 2.41 -4.05 9.82
C GLU A 56 2.97 -2.78 9.17
N MET A 57 2.91 -1.63 9.86
CA MET A 57 3.56 -0.39 9.40
C MET A 57 5.09 -0.53 9.38
N ILE A 58 5.66 -1.19 10.40
CA ILE A 58 7.10 -1.47 10.47
C ILE A 58 7.52 -2.38 9.30
N ARG A 59 6.72 -3.42 9.01
CA ARG A 59 6.94 -4.32 7.88
C ARG A 59 6.82 -3.59 6.54
N LEU A 60 5.78 -2.79 6.34
CA LEU A 60 5.59 -1.97 5.15
C LEU A 60 6.80 -1.09 4.87
N LYS A 61 7.34 -0.43 5.90
CA LYS A 61 8.55 0.38 5.78
C LYS A 61 9.74 -0.46 5.33
N LYS A 62 10.01 -1.57 6.03
CA LYS A 62 11.14 -2.47 5.72
C LYS A 62 11.08 -2.97 4.28
N GLU A 63 9.91 -3.40 3.82
CA GLU A 63 9.73 -3.92 2.47
C GLU A 63 9.81 -2.80 1.41
N THR A 64 9.37 -1.58 1.73
CA THR A 64 9.59 -0.40 0.89
C THR A 64 11.09 -0.10 0.72
N ASP A 65 11.87 -0.16 1.81
CA ASP A 65 13.32 0.04 1.76
C ASP A 65 14.00 -1.06 0.91
N ALA A 66 13.52 -2.31 1.00
CA ALA A 66 14.02 -3.42 0.19
C ALA A 66 13.76 -3.20 -1.31
N VAL A 67 12.58 -2.72 -1.70
CA VAL A 67 12.26 -2.38 -3.10
C VAL A 67 13.14 -1.23 -3.60
N TYR A 68 13.40 -0.22 -2.76
CA TYR A 68 14.33 0.87 -3.11
C TYR A 68 15.74 0.35 -3.36
N ALA A 69 16.26 -0.49 -2.45
CA ALA A 69 17.57 -1.11 -2.58
C ALA A 69 17.68 -1.99 -3.84
N GLU A 70 16.63 -2.73 -4.18
CA GLU A 70 16.55 -3.50 -5.42
C GLU A 70 16.65 -2.58 -6.65
N GLY A 71 15.87 -1.49 -6.68
CA GLY A 71 15.93 -0.52 -7.77
C GLY A 71 17.34 0.05 -7.97
N LEU A 72 18.06 0.39 -6.89
CA LEU A 72 19.41 0.95 -6.98
C LEU A 72 20.49 -0.02 -7.53
N LYS A 73 20.21 -1.33 -7.62
CA LYS A 73 21.10 -2.28 -8.30
C LYS A 73 21.22 -1.97 -9.80
N HIS A 74 20.24 -1.27 -10.38
CA HIS A 74 20.27 -0.85 -11.76
C HIS A 74 20.96 0.51 -11.91
N HIS A 75 21.82 0.65 -12.92
CA HIS A 75 22.60 1.88 -13.14
C HIS A 75 21.75 3.04 -13.68
N ALA A 76 20.64 2.74 -14.34
CA ALA A 76 19.68 3.68 -14.91
C ALA A 76 18.26 3.11 -14.83
N THR A 77 17.28 3.89 -15.27
CA THR A 77 15.87 3.45 -15.34
C THR A 77 15.78 2.05 -15.97
N PHE A 78 15.11 1.14 -15.26
CA PHE A 78 14.99 -0.28 -15.61
C PHE A 78 13.54 -0.66 -15.85
N ARG A 79 13.30 -1.54 -16.81
CA ARG A 79 11.97 -2.12 -17.06
C ARG A 79 12.07 -3.57 -17.49
N HIS A 80 11.24 -4.41 -16.89
CA HIS A 80 11.03 -5.79 -17.32
C HIS A 80 9.54 -6.16 -17.22
N GLY A 81 8.87 -6.27 -18.36
CA GLY A 81 7.42 -6.41 -18.41
C GLY A 81 6.73 -5.19 -17.76
N ASN A 82 5.96 -5.45 -16.69
CA ASN A 82 5.28 -4.42 -15.92
C ASN A 82 6.14 -3.85 -14.78
N LEU A 83 7.16 -4.59 -14.31
CA LEU A 83 8.10 -4.11 -13.32
C LEU A 83 8.92 -2.95 -13.90
N ASN A 84 8.96 -1.83 -13.19
CA ASN A 84 9.75 -0.68 -13.58
C ASN A 84 10.35 0.02 -12.36
N PHE A 85 11.60 0.46 -12.49
CA PHE A 85 12.26 1.38 -11.58
C PHE A 85 12.69 2.61 -12.37
N GLN A 86 12.19 3.78 -12.00
CA GLN A 86 12.70 5.04 -12.53
C GLN A 86 13.83 5.53 -11.64
N ILE A 87 15.00 5.73 -12.23
CA ILE A 87 16.22 6.10 -11.51
C ILE A 87 16.72 7.44 -12.02
N LEU A 88 16.92 8.37 -11.10
CA LEU A 88 17.55 9.66 -11.35
C LEU A 88 19.08 9.49 -11.34
N PRO A 89 19.79 10.11 -12.29
CA PRO A 89 21.24 10.03 -12.36
C PRO A 89 21.90 10.83 -11.24
N GLU A 90 23.15 10.48 -10.96
CA GLU A 90 23.98 11.16 -9.96
C GLU A 90 24.26 12.63 -10.30
N SER A 91 24.31 12.97 -11.58
CA SER A 91 24.57 14.33 -12.08
C SER A 91 23.62 15.40 -11.51
N ASP A 92 22.40 14.99 -11.16
CA ASP A 92 21.32 15.92 -10.81
C ASP A 92 21.22 16.14 -9.28
N PHE A 93 21.73 15.19 -8.48
CA PHE A 93 21.51 15.16 -7.03
C PHE A 93 22.73 14.75 -6.19
N GLY A 94 23.89 14.52 -6.81
CA GLY A 94 25.10 14.04 -6.14
C GLY A 94 25.05 12.57 -5.69
N GLN A 95 23.94 11.87 -5.97
CA GLN A 95 23.81 10.42 -5.87
C GLN A 95 22.62 9.94 -6.71
N ARG A 96 22.56 8.64 -7.02
CA ARG A 96 21.40 8.03 -7.69
C ARG A 96 20.24 7.90 -6.73
N TYR A 97 19.03 8.13 -7.24
CA TYR A 97 17.79 7.91 -6.50
C TYR A 97 16.81 7.08 -7.31
N VAL A 98 16.14 6.12 -6.68
CA VAL A 98 14.90 5.56 -7.26
C VAL A 98 13.81 6.59 -7.02
N LEU A 99 13.29 7.20 -8.08
CA LEU A 99 12.19 8.17 -7.97
C LEU A 99 10.86 7.45 -7.73
N GLN A 100 10.62 6.39 -8.49
CA GLN A 100 9.41 5.60 -8.38
C GLN A 100 9.62 4.17 -8.86
N ALA A 101 8.79 3.26 -8.35
CA ALA A 101 8.76 1.86 -8.74
C ALA A 101 7.32 1.46 -9.07
N TYR A 102 7.15 0.66 -10.12
CA TYR A 102 5.87 0.10 -10.54
C TYR A 102 5.90 -1.41 -10.44
N TRP A 103 4.79 -2.00 -10.01
CA TRP A 103 4.57 -3.45 -10.04
C TRP A 103 5.69 -4.25 -9.36
N PHE A 104 6.20 -3.74 -8.25
CA PHE A 104 7.20 -4.41 -7.41
C PHE A 104 6.62 -5.63 -6.68
N SER A 105 5.29 -5.84 -6.65
CA SER A 105 4.71 -7.09 -6.15
C SER A 105 5.14 -8.34 -6.94
N TRP A 106 5.61 -8.18 -8.17
CA TRP A 106 6.15 -9.29 -8.96
C TRP A 106 7.45 -9.85 -8.38
N ILE A 107 8.15 -9.07 -7.56
CA ILE A 107 9.44 -9.44 -6.97
C ILE A 107 9.44 -9.35 -5.44
N ASN A 108 8.33 -8.93 -4.85
CA ASN A 108 8.18 -8.77 -3.41
C ASN A 108 6.85 -9.38 -2.97
N SER A 109 6.91 -10.52 -2.28
CA SER A 109 5.73 -11.29 -1.85
C SER A 109 4.86 -10.52 -0.86
N TYR A 110 5.46 -9.73 0.04
CA TYR A 110 4.72 -8.88 0.95
C TYR A 110 3.80 -7.93 0.19
N PHE A 111 4.29 -7.25 -0.84
CA PHE A 111 3.47 -6.33 -1.60
C PHE A 111 2.42 -6.99 -2.51
N GLU A 112 2.60 -8.27 -2.87
CA GLU A 112 1.56 -9.08 -3.52
C GLU A 112 0.45 -9.47 -2.54
N GLU A 113 0.80 -9.81 -1.30
CA GLU A 113 -0.17 -10.09 -0.24
C GLU A 113 -0.91 -8.80 0.16
N PHE A 114 -0.15 -7.73 0.41
CA PHE A 114 -0.66 -6.43 0.85
C PHE A 114 -1.69 -5.89 -0.14
N ARG A 115 -1.40 -5.90 -1.44
CA ARG A 115 -2.34 -5.38 -2.45
C ARG A 115 -3.61 -6.21 -2.60
N ARG A 116 -3.64 -7.43 -2.07
CA ARG A 116 -4.80 -8.34 -2.06
C ARG A 116 -5.50 -8.38 -0.69
N ASN A 117 -5.13 -7.48 0.22
CA ASN A 117 -5.72 -7.46 1.54
C ASN A 117 -7.25 -7.27 1.43
N PRO A 118 -8.07 -8.14 2.07
CA PRO A 118 -9.52 -8.06 1.99
C PRO A 118 -10.10 -6.74 2.52
N ASP A 119 -9.38 -6.01 3.37
CA ASP A 119 -9.82 -4.70 3.87
C ASP A 119 -9.92 -3.63 2.78
N TYR A 120 -9.17 -3.76 1.67
CA TYR A 120 -9.37 -2.90 0.50
C TYR A 120 -10.75 -3.13 -0.12
N LEU A 121 -11.15 -4.39 -0.30
CA LEU A 121 -12.48 -4.71 -0.83
C LEU A 121 -13.56 -4.21 0.13
N LYS A 122 -13.39 -4.45 1.43
CA LYS A 122 -14.29 -3.98 2.49
C LYS A 122 -14.51 -2.45 2.44
N LEU A 123 -13.45 -1.68 2.18
CA LEU A 123 -13.52 -0.23 2.05
C LEU A 123 -14.20 0.20 0.73
N LEU A 124 -13.85 -0.44 -0.39
CA LEU A 124 -14.17 0.03 -1.73
C LEU A 124 -15.49 -0.53 -2.29
N GLU A 125 -15.97 -1.68 -1.83
CA GLU A 125 -17.11 -2.41 -2.42
C GLU A 125 -18.38 -1.55 -2.48
N SER A 126 -18.67 -0.80 -1.41
CA SER A 126 -19.86 0.07 -1.38
C SER A 126 -19.72 1.36 -2.20
N LEU A 127 -18.50 1.68 -2.66
CA LEU A 127 -18.21 2.85 -3.47
C LEU A 127 -18.20 2.53 -4.97
N ILE A 128 -17.50 1.47 -5.36
CA ILE A 128 -17.24 1.14 -6.78
C ILE A 128 -17.70 -0.27 -7.18
N GLY A 129 -18.41 -0.97 -6.30
CA GLY A 129 -18.85 -2.35 -6.52
C GLY A 129 -17.79 -3.38 -6.18
N ARG A 130 -18.15 -4.66 -6.29
CA ARG A 130 -17.31 -5.79 -5.85
C ARG A 130 -16.26 -6.22 -6.87
N ASP A 131 -16.50 -5.97 -8.15
CA ASP A 131 -15.65 -6.44 -9.26
C ASP A 131 -14.48 -5.47 -9.51
N ILE A 132 -13.62 -5.35 -8.50
CA ILE A 132 -12.50 -4.40 -8.50
C ILE A 132 -11.25 -5.06 -9.07
N ARG A 133 -10.58 -4.35 -9.99
CA ARG A 133 -9.24 -4.72 -10.48
C ARG A 133 -8.25 -3.62 -10.17
N GLN A 134 -7.10 -4.01 -9.62
CA GLN A 134 -5.98 -3.08 -9.47
C GLN A 134 -5.27 -2.90 -10.82
N ILE A 135 -5.22 -1.65 -11.30
CA ILE A 135 -4.59 -1.30 -12.57
C ILE A 135 -3.14 -0.83 -12.44
N ALA A 136 -2.72 -0.48 -11.22
CA ALA A 136 -1.37 -0.03 -10.93
C ALA A 136 -1.01 -0.25 -9.45
N GLN A 137 0.27 -0.43 -9.18
CA GLN A 137 0.85 -0.39 -7.86
C GLN A 137 2.16 0.39 -7.95
N GLN A 138 2.29 1.45 -7.16
CA GLN A 138 3.41 2.39 -7.27
C GLN A 138 3.96 2.75 -5.89
N LEU A 139 5.28 2.90 -5.82
CA LEU A 139 6.00 3.54 -4.71
C LEU A 139 6.70 4.76 -5.25
N HIS A 140 6.67 5.85 -4.48
CA HIS A 140 7.21 7.15 -4.85
C HIS A 140 8.13 7.62 -3.74
N TRP A 141 9.39 7.86 -4.08
CA TRP A 141 10.34 8.49 -3.19
C TRP A 141 10.55 9.93 -3.61
N LYS A 142 10.70 10.81 -2.64
CA LYS A 142 10.97 12.23 -2.88
C LYS A 142 12.39 12.52 -2.40
N PRO A 143 13.38 12.59 -3.31
CA PRO A 143 14.76 12.91 -2.94
C PRO A 143 14.85 14.26 -2.23
N PRO A 144 15.70 14.40 -1.20
CA PRO A 144 16.02 15.70 -0.62
C PRO A 144 16.55 16.66 -1.69
N GLY A 145 16.10 17.92 -1.67
CA GLY A 145 16.58 18.95 -2.59
C GLY A 145 16.01 18.87 -4.02
N ALA A 146 15.10 17.94 -4.32
CA ALA A 146 14.43 17.94 -5.60
C ALA A 146 13.46 19.14 -5.74
N ASN A 147 13.81 20.07 -6.63
CA ASN A 147 13.05 21.29 -6.93
C ASN A 147 11.64 21.03 -7.51
N VAL A 148 11.37 19.80 -7.96
CA VAL A 148 10.09 19.33 -8.51
C VAL A 148 9.66 18.02 -7.84
N THR A 149 9.54 18.02 -6.52
CA THR A 149 8.93 16.89 -5.79
C THR A 149 7.41 16.92 -5.80
N GLY A 150 6.80 18.05 -6.12
CA GLY A 150 5.35 18.22 -6.14
C GLY A 150 4.73 17.73 -7.44
N TYR A 151 3.78 16.79 -7.33
CA TYR A 151 2.75 16.70 -8.35
C TYR A 151 2.04 18.05 -8.43
N ARG A 152 1.99 18.66 -9.61
CA ARG A 152 1.11 19.83 -9.83
C ARG A 152 -0.33 19.42 -9.55
N PHE A 153 -1.21 20.38 -9.31
CA PHE A 153 -2.64 20.07 -9.20
C PHE A 153 -3.10 19.31 -10.46
N HIS A 154 -3.63 18.10 -10.26
CA HIS A 154 -4.11 17.17 -11.29
C HIS A 154 -5.32 16.41 -10.76
N GLN A 155 -6.03 15.72 -11.65
CA GLN A 155 -7.12 14.79 -11.35
C GLN A 155 -6.69 13.37 -11.67
#